data_AF-A0A8I3A278-F1
#
_entry.id   AF-A0A8I3A278-F1
#
_cell.length_a   1.000
_cell.length_b   1.000
_cell.length_c   1.000
_cell.angle_alpha   90.00
_cell.angle_beta   90.00
_cell.angle_gamma   90.00
#
_symmetry.space_group_name_H-M   'P 1'
#
loop_
_entity.id
_entity.type
_entity.pdbx_description
1 polymer ?
#
loop_
_entity_poly.entity_id
_entity_poly.type
_entity_poly.pdbx_seq_one_letter_code
_entity_poly.pdbx_strand_id
1 'polypeptide(L)'
;MKVWHNNRNPQLILSYYLKTVETLDFIPMVTQSDPGTKNFGIANAQTMLRQMHDPALQGFIQHHWMHHFTPGFEALLEMGIQAGWYDPDYMLQLMVFCWIFIPWLQGELDGYKDWVNRSQKCRDQNKILPHSMPELIHESPQEYGTLNFKVTVSQTAINYVHQLYVDGDHVVFELVPPALGSNAISR
;
A
#
# COMPACT_ATOMS: atom_id res chain seq x y z
N MET A 1 3.50 3.24 3.92
CA MET A 1 3.22 3.24 2.46
C MET A 1 4.44 3.80 1.76
N LYS A 2 4.65 3.49 0.48
CA LYS A 2 5.79 3.99 -0.29
C LYS A 2 5.31 4.76 -1.51
N VAL A 3 5.94 5.90 -1.78
CA VAL A 3 5.74 6.68 -3.01
C VAL A 3 6.65 6.13 -4.09
N TRP A 4 6.14 6.06 -5.32
CA TRP A 4 6.86 5.57 -6.48
C TRP A 4 6.48 6.35 -7.73
N HIS A 5 7.31 6.25 -8.76
CA HIS A 5 7.05 6.90 -10.06
C HIS A 5 5.88 6.26 -10.85
N ASN A 6 5.48 5.04 -10.48
CA ASN A 6 4.38 4.32 -11.12
C ASN A 6 3.54 3.58 -10.06
N ASN A 7 2.22 3.74 -10.07
CA ASN A 7 1.29 3.03 -9.17
C ASN A 7 0.34 2.06 -9.91
N ARG A 8 0.50 1.90 -11.23
CA ARG A 8 -0.33 1.07 -12.11
C ARG A 8 0.30 -0.31 -12.36
N ASN A 9 1.02 -0.85 -11.38
CA ASN A 9 1.60 -2.19 -11.45
C ASN A 9 1.14 -3.03 -10.25
N PRO A 10 0.47 -4.17 -10.47
CA PRO A 10 -0.07 -4.98 -9.38
C PRO A 10 1.01 -5.62 -8.50
N GLN A 11 2.20 -5.92 -9.03
CA GLN A 11 3.30 -6.48 -8.24
C GLN A 11 3.85 -5.46 -7.26
N LEU A 12 3.99 -4.20 -7.70
CA LEU A 12 4.45 -3.12 -6.84
C LEU A 12 3.47 -2.87 -5.69
N ILE A 13 2.19 -2.71 -6.01
CA ILE A 13 1.14 -2.47 -5.01
C ILE A 13 1.03 -3.66 -4.04
N LEU A 14 1.09 -4.89 -4.55
CA LEU A 14 1.13 -6.09 -3.71
C LEU A 14 2.38 -6.13 -2.81
N SER A 15 3.55 -5.72 -3.29
CA SER A 15 4.77 -5.71 -2.47
C SER A 15 4.63 -4.80 -1.24
N TYR A 16 3.94 -3.66 -1.37
CA TYR A 16 3.68 -2.77 -0.24
C TYR A 16 2.75 -3.41 0.79
N TYR A 17 1.75 -4.15 0.31
CA TYR A 17 0.86 -4.92 1.16
C TYR A 17 1.63 -6.01 1.91
N LEU A 18 2.34 -6.89 1.20
CA LEU A 18 3.12 -7.98 1.82
C LEU A 18 4.18 -7.46 2.78
N LYS A 19 4.84 -6.34 2.46
CA LYS A 19 5.81 -5.73 3.39
C LYS A 19 5.17 -5.28 4.70
N THR A 20 3.93 -4.79 4.63
CA THR A 20 3.15 -4.41 5.83
C THR A 20 2.79 -5.65 6.64
N VAL A 21 2.40 -6.74 5.98
CA VAL A 21 2.09 -8.02 6.63
C VAL A 21 3.31 -8.61 7.32
N GLU A 22 4.48 -8.60 6.67
CA GLU A 22 5.76 -9.01 7.28
C GLU A 22 6.13 -8.18 8.51
N THR A 23 5.79 -6.90 8.51
CA THR A 23 6.14 -6.01 9.63
C THR A 23 5.21 -6.22 10.83
N LEU A 24 3.96 -6.61 10.57
CA LEU A 24 2.91 -6.71 11.58
C LEU A 24 2.60 -8.16 12.01
N ASP A 25 3.06 -9.17 11.27
CA ASP A 25 2.79 -10.60 11.47
C ASP A 25 1.30 -11.01 11.44
N PHE A 26 0.45 -10.16 10.90
CA PHE A 26 -0.97 -10.46 10.69
C PHE A 26 -1.53 -9.81 9.43
N ILE A 27 -2.62 -10.39 8.95
CA ILE A 27 -3.52 -9.79 7.96
C ILE A 27 -4.86 -9.44 8.63
N PRO A 28 -5.61 -8.45 8.11
CA PRO A 28 -6.99 -8.25 8.56
C PRO A 28 -7.87 -9.41 8.10
N MET A 29 -9.02 -9.60 8.76
CA MET A 29 -10.01 -10.61 8.36
C MET A 29 -10.52 -10.42 6.93
N VAL A 30 -10.75 -9.16 6.54
CA VAL A 30 -11.21 -8.73 5.21
C VAL A 30 -10.40 -7.52 4.79
N THR A 31 -10.05 -7.43 3.50
CA THR A 31 -9.41 -6.23 2.92
C THR A 31 -10.37 -5.50 1.99
N GLN A 32 -10.14 -4.20 1.80
CA GLN A 32 -10.91 -3.38 0.87
C GLN A 32 -9.97 -2.51 0.04
N SER A 33 -10.27 -2.32 -1.23
CA SER A 33 -9.51 -1.42 -2.11
C SER A 33 -10.37 -0.84 -3.21
N ASP A 34 -9.88 0.19 -3.90
CA ASP A 34 -10.56 0.73 -5.06
C ASP A 34 -10.58 -0.30 -6.22
N PRO A 35 -11.67 -0.35 -7.00
CA PRO A 35 -11.71 -1.19 -8.19
C PRO A 35 -10.60 -0.78 -9.16
N GLY A 36 -9.68 -1.70 -9.42
CA GLY A 36 -8.59 -1.47 -10.32
C GLY A 36 -7.72 -2.72 -10.49
N THR A 37 -7.24 -2.94 -11.70
CA THR A 37 -6.38 -4.10 -12.01
C THR A 37 -5.10 -4.12 -11.19
N LYS A 38 -4.60 -2.93 -10.79
CA LYS A 38 -3.44 -2.79 -9.89
C LYS A 38 -3.67 -3.40 -8.50
N ASN A 39 -4.92 -3.52 -8.04
CA ASN A 39 -5.24 -4.04 -6.71
C ASN A 39 -5.57 -5.54 -6.71
N PHE A 40 -5.63 -6.19 -7.88
CA PHE A 40 -5.88 -7.63 -7.96
C PHE A 40 -4.84 -8.45 -7.21
N GLY A 41 -3.58 -7.99 -7.16
CA GLY A 41 -2.54 -8.62 -6.36
C GLY A 41 -2.92 -8.71 -4.88
N ILE A 42 -3.39 -7.60 -4.28
CA ILE A 42 -3.83 -7.57 -2.88
C ILE A 42 -5.02 -8.51 -2.66
N ALA A 43 -6.03 -8.44 -3.53
CA ALA A 43 -7.23 -9.27 -3.41
C ALA A 43 -6.90 -10.78 -3.47
N ASN A 44 -6.03 -11.17 -4.39
CA ASN A 44 -5.60 -12.56 -4.57
C ASN A 44 -4.73 -13.04 -3.41
N ALA A 45 -3.73 -12.24 -3.01
CA ALA A 45 -2.84 -12.56 -1.90
C ALA A 45 -3.61 -12.70 -0.58
N GLN A 46 -4.51 -11.76 -0.28
CA GLN A 46 -5.39 -11.83 0.89
C GLN A 46 -6.25 -13.10 0.86
N THR A 47 -6.89 -13.38 -0.27
CA THR A 47 -7.75 -14.55 -0.42
C THR A 47 -6.96 -15.84 -0.20
N MET A 48 -5.77 -15.94 -0.79
CA MET A 48 -4.89 -17.10 -0.63
C MET A 48 -4.46 -17.29 0.82
N LEU A 49 -3.93 -16.24 1.47
CA LEU A 49 -3.48 -16.33 2.87
C LEU A 49 -4.61 -16.73 3.81
N ARG A 50 -5.84 -16.23 3.59
CA ARG A 50 -7.02 -16.61 4.37
C ARG A 50 -7.43 -18.07 4.13
N GLN A 51 -7.40 -18.54 2.89
CA GLN A 51 -7.73 -19.93 2.54
C GLN A 51 -6.69 -20.93 3.03
N MET A 52 -5.41 -20.54 3.07
CA MET A 52 -4.34 -21.37 3.65
C MET A 52 -4.51 -21.54 5.16
N HIS A 53 -5.03 -20.53 5.84
CA HIS A 53 -5.27 -20.57 7.29
C HIS A 53 -6.62 -21.22 7.64
N ASP A 54 -7.64 -21.04 6.81
CA ASP A 54 -8.99 -21.57 7.04
C ASP A 54 -9.51 -22.28 5.78
N PRO A 55 -9.43 -23.63 5.74
CA PRO A 55 -9.90 -24.42 4.62
C PRO A 55 -11.39 -24.24 4.29
N ALA A 56 -12.22 -23.78 5.24
CA ALA A 56 -13.64 -23.54 4.98
C ALA A 56 -13.87 -22.34 4.03
N LEU A 57 -12.86 -21.48 3.87
CA LEU A 57 -12.91 -20.33 2.96
C LEU A 57 -12.52 -20.67 1.51
N GLN A 58 -12.19 -21.92 1.21
CA GLN A 58 -11.84 -22.33 -0.15
C GLN A 58 -12.96 -21.99 -1.14
N GLY A 59 -12.57 -21.33 -2.25
CA GLY A 59 -13.51 -20.86 -3.27
C GLY A 59 -14.17 -19.51 -2.98
N PHE A 60 -13.99 -18.92 -1.79
CA PHE A 60 -14.54 -17.61 -1.43
C PHE A 60 -13.46 -16.52 -1.49
N ILE A 61 -13.80 -15.39 -2.11
CA ILE A 61 -12.95 -14.19 -2.16
C ILE A 61 -13.04 -13.44 -0.82
N GLN A 62 -11.89 -13.05 -0.25
CA GLN A 62 -11.80 -12.34 1.04
C GLN A 62 -11.40 -10.86 0.87
N HIS A 63 -12.05 -10.20 -0.10
CA HIS A 63 -11.76 -8.82 -0.51
C HIS A 63 -13.03 -8.10 -0.98
N HIS A 64 -13.15 -6.80 -0.70
CA HIS A 64 -14.25 -5.96 -1.18
C HIS A 64 -13.75 -4.77 -1.99
N TRP A 65 -14.46 -4.45 -3.06
CA TRP A 65 -14.21 -3.26 -3.87
C TRP A 65 -14.95 -2.05 -3.30
N MET A 66 -14.28 -0.90 -3.22
CA MET A 66 -14.85 0.36 -2.74
C MET A 66 -14.66 1.51 -3.72
N HIS A 67 -15.74 2.20 -4.06
CA HIS A 67 -15.70 3.39 -4.93
C HIS A 67 -15.61 4.68 -4.10
N HIS A 68 -14.45 4.93 -3.48
CA HIS A 68 -14.20 6.23 -2.83
C HIS A 68 -12.88 6.79 -3.33
N PHE A 69 -12.99 7.91 -4.05
CA PHE A 69 -11.85 8.66 -4.53
C PHE A 69 -11.92 10.05 -3.91
N THR A 70 -10.88 10.44 -3.20
CA THR A 70 -10.69 11.83 -2.76
C THR A 70 -9.68 12.45 -3.72
N PRO A 71 -9.97 13.60 -4.37
CA PRO A 71 -9.02 14.25 -5.26
C PRO A 71 -7.71 14.50 -4.50
N GLY A 72 -6.59 14.03 -5.07
CA GLY A 72 -5.28 14.15 -4.44
C GLY A 72 -4.51 15.38 -4.91
N PHE A 73 -3.19 15.24 -5.00
CA PHE A 73 -2.29 16.24 -5.57
C PHE A 73 -2.45 16.40 -7.10
N GLU A 74 -3.32 15.63 -7.75
CA GLU A 74 -3.50 15.61 -9.21
C GLU A 74 -3.78 17.01 -9.76
N ALA A 75 -4.65 17.78 -9.12
CA ALA A 75 -4.97 19.13 -9.56
C ALA A 75 -3.77 20.10 -9.49
N LEU A 76 -2.90 19.93 -8.49
CA LEU A 76 -1.69 20.74 -8.35
C LEU A 76 -0.62 20.38 -9.39
N LEU A 77 -0.47 19.08 -9.67
CA LEU A 77 0.46 18.60 -10.69
C LEU A 77 0.00 19.00 -12.09
N GLU A 78 -1.28 18.84 -12.38
CA GLU A 78 -1.91 19.25 -13.63
C GLU A 78 -1.73 20.76 -13.87
N MET A 79 -1.89 21.58 -12.83
CA MET A 79 -1.62 23.02 -12.92
C MET A 79 -0.17 23.31 -13.31
N GLY A 80 0.80 22.59 -12.74
CA GLY A 80 2.22 22.76 -13.07
C GLY A 80 2.54 22.42 -14.53
N ILE A 81 1.90 21.38 -15.08
CA ILE A 81 2.01 21.00 -16.50
C ILE A 81 1.37 22.08 -17.38
N GLN A 82 0.14 22.50 -17.08
CA GLN A 82 -0.59 23.51 -17.86
C GLN A 82 0.10 24.87 -17.86
N ALA A 83 0.78 25.22 -16.76
CA ALA A 83 1.57 26.46 -16.65
C ALA A 83 2.97 26.35 -17.29
N GLY A 84 3.37 25.16 -17.76
CA GLY A 84 4.68 24.92 -18.37
C GLY A 84 5.86 24.94 -17.39
N TRP A 85 5.62 24.69 -16.09
CA TRP A 85 6.69 24.62 -15.08
C TRP A 85 7.48 23.32 -15.14
N TYR A 86 6.88 22.29 -15.73
CA TYR A 86 7.41 20.95 -15.82
C TYR A 86 6.89 20.27 -17.08
N ASP A 87 7.80 19.65 -17.82
CA ASP A 87 7.52 18.82 -19.00
C ASP A 87 7.86 17.34 -18.69
N PRO A 88 6.85 16.45 -18.55
CA PRO A 88 7.07 15.03 -18.30
C PRO A 88 7.69 14.27 -19.47
N ASP A 89 7.59 14.80 -20.69
CA ASP A 89 8.19 14.18 -21.88
C ASP A 89 9.69 14.49 -21.99
N TYR A 90 10.17 15.51 -21.26
CA TYR A 90 11.58 15.83 -21.17
C TYR A 90 12.27 15.05 -20.04
N MET A 91 13.03 14.02 -20.42
CA MET A 91 13.64 13.05 -19.51
C MET A 91 14.41 13.66 -18.33
N LEU A 92 15.20 14.72 -18.54
CA LEU A 92 15.95 15.35 -17.45
C LEU A 92 15.02 16.05 -16.44
N GLN A 93 13.96 16.72 -16.91
CA GLN A 93 12.97 17.31 -16.00
C GLN A 93 12.22 16.22 -15.24
N LEU A 94 11.78 15.15 -15.92
CA LEU A 94 11.13 14.00 -15.28
C LEU A 94 12.01 13.39 -14.19
N MET A 95 13.29 13.21 -14.46
CA MET A 95 14.23 12.66 -13.47
C MET A 95 14.46 13.58 -12.28
N VAL A 96 14.66 14.89 -12.52
CA VAL A 96 14.83 15.87 -11.45
C VAL A 96 13.55 15.98 -10.61
N PHE A 97 12.39 15.94 -11.26
CA PHE A 97 11.10 15.90 -10.60
C PHE A 97 10.98 14.67 -9.70
N CYS A 98 11.24 13.46 -10.21
CA CYS A 98 11.24 12.25 -9.40
C CYS A 98 12.22 12.34 -8.21
N TRP A 99 13.42 12.87 -8.43
CA TRP A 99 14.46 12.98 -7.40
C TRP A 99 14.07 13.93 -6.25
N ILE A 100 13.39 15.05 -6.55
CA ILE A 100 12.97 16.03 -5.53
C ILE A 100 11.60 15.67 -4.94
N PHE A 101 10.64 15.34 -5.80
CA PHE A 101 9.23 15.22 -5.45
C PHE A 101 8.91 13.91 -4.74
N ILE A 102 9.53 12.78 -5.12
CA ILE A 102 9.24 11.49 -4.46
C ILE A 102 9.63 11.51 -2.98
N PRO A 103 10.84 11.94 -2.56
CA PRO A 103 11.17 12.03 -1.14
C PRO A 103 10.29 13.02 -0.37
N TRP A 104 9.95 14.16 -0.97
CA TRP A 104 9.04 15.13 -0.35
C TRP A 104 7.64 14.54 -0.14
N LEU A 105 7.04 13.95 -1.18
CA LEU A 105 5.73 13.34 -1.12
C LEU A 105 5.72 12.12 -0.18
N GLN A 106 6.84 11.40 -0.08
CA GLN A 106 7.00 10.33 0.91
C GLN A 106 6.89 10.88 2.34
N GLY A 107 7.51 12.03 2.64
CA GLY A 107 7.39 12.70 3.93
C GLY A 107 5.96 13.11 4.26
N GLU A 108 5.24 13.69 3.29
CA GLU A 108 3.82 14.03 3.44
C GLU A 108 2.96 12.79 3.70
N LEU A 109 3.22 11.70 2.97
CA LEU A 109 2.50 10.44 3.12
C LEU A 109 2.76 9.77 4.47
N ASP A 110 3.99 9.82 4.97
CA ASP A 110 4.35 9.30 6.29
C ASP A 110 3.71 10.13 7.40
N GLY A 111 3.72 11.47 7.28
CA GLY A 111 2.99 12.35 8.20
C GLY A 111 1.48 12.09 8.21
N TYR A 112 0.89 11.90 7.02
CA TYR A 112 -0.52 11.52 6.90
C TYR A 112 -0.82 10.16 7.56
N LYS A 113 0.01 9.14 7.31
CA LYS A 113 -0.11 7.81 7.94
C LYS A 113 -0.12 7.95 9.47
N ASP A 114 0.84 8.67 10.03
CA ASP A 114 0.96 8.85 11.47
C ASP A 114 -0.26 9.59 12.05
N TRP A 115 -0.72 10.64 11.38
CA TRP A 115 -1.92 11.36 11.77
C TRP A 115 -3.17 10.46 11.73
N VAL A 116 -3.38 9.70 10.66
CA VAL A 116 -4.53 8.79 10.52
C VAL A 116 -4.53 7.70 11.59
N ASN A 117 -3.36 7.15 11.92
CA ASN A 117 -3.22 6.07 12.90
C ASN A 117 -3.34 6.57 14.35
N ARG A 118 -3.00 7.84 14.60
CA ARG A 118 -3.12 8.49 15.92
C ARG A 118 -4.45 9.21 16.12
N SER A 119 -5.23 9.43 15.06
CA SER A 119 -6.54 10.07 15.18
C SER A 119 -7.60 9.06 15.65
N GLN A 120 -8.35 9.43 16.68
CA GLN A 120 -9.49 8.64 17.15
C GLN A 120 -10.54 8.50 16.05
N LYS A 121 -11.00 7.27 15.79
CA LYS A 121 -12.07 7.03 14.82
C LYS A 121 -13.43 7.32 15.45
N CYS A 122 -14.26 8.05 14.71
CA CYS A 122 -15.63 8.35 15.12
C CYS A 122 -16.41 7.06 15.32
N ARG A 123 -17.19 7.01 16.40
CA ARG A 123 -18.08 5.88 16.69
C ARG A 123 -19.24 5.86 15.69
N ASP A 124 -19.42 4.72 15.03
CA ASP A 124 -20.59 4.42 14.21
C ASP A 124 -21.40 3.33 14.91
N GLN A 125 -22.63 3.63 15.33
CA GLN A 125 -23.47 2.69 16.08
C GLN A 125 -23.91 1.48 15.24
N ASN A 126 -23.82 1.57 13.91
CA ASN A 126 -24.22 0.51 13.00
C ASN A 126 -23.08 -0.47 12.67
N LYS A 127 -21.87 -0.22 13.18
CA LYS A 127 -20.67 -1.01 12.82
C LYS A 127 -19.93 -1.49 14.06
N ILE A 128 -19.62 -2.79 14.08
CA ILE A 128 -18.79 -3.44 15.11
C ILE A 128 -17.28 -3.11 14.99
N LEU A 129 -16.94 -2.02 14.30
CA LEU A 129 -15.55 -1.65 14.04
C LEU A 129 -14.90 -1.15 15.33
N PRO A 130 -13.58 -1.32 15.48
CA PRO A 130 -12.90 -0.82 16.66
C PRO A 130 -13.03 0.70 16.83
N HIS A 131 -13.30 1.13 18.06
CA HIS A 131 -13.53 2.53 18.41
C HIS A 131 -12.41 3.03 19.33
N SER A 132 -11.41 3.72 18.78
CA SER A 132 -10.29 4.41 19.49
C SER A 132 -9.21 4.81 18.46
N MET A 133 -8.00 5.10 18.90
CA MET A 133 -6.83 5.30 18.03
C MET A 133 -6.35 3.95 17.47
N PRO A 134 -6.26 3.78 16.14
CA PRO A 134 -5.80 2.53 15.53
C PRO A 134 -4.46 2.03 16.08
N GLU A 135 -3.52 2.95 16.33
CA GLU A 135 -2.20 2.63 16.88
C GLU A 135 -2.30 1.88 18.22
N LEU A 136 -3.28 2.18 19.07
CA LEU A 136 -3.43 1.54 20.38
C LEU A 136 -4.36 0.31 20.33
N ILE A 137 -5.45 0.41 19.58
CA ILE A 137 -6.44 -0.68 19.46
C ILE A 137 -5.79 -1.95 18.94
N HIS A 138 -4.90 -1.82 17.95
CA HIS A 138 -4.39 -3.01 17.31
C HIS A 138 -3.59 -3.86 18.31
N GLU A 139 -2.90 -3.28 19.28
CA GLU A 139 -2.15 -4.01 20.31
C GLU A 139 -3.06 -4.69 21.33
N SER A 140 -4.02 -3.93 21.90
CA SER A 140 -4.88 -4.41 22.99
C SER A 140 -6.36 -4.12 22.73
N PRO A 141 -7.03 -4.77 21.76
CA PRO A 141 -8.41 -4.44 21.39
C PRO A 141 -9.41 -4.65 22.54
N GLN A 142 -9.13 -5.59 23.45
CA GLN A 142 -9.98 -5.91 24.61
C GLN A 142 -10.04 -4.78 25.64
N GLU A 143 -8.94 -4.04 25.83
CA GLU A 143 -8.88 -2.90 26.76
C GLU A 143 -9.80 -1.76 26.31
N TYR A 144 -10.07 -1.68 25.01
CA TYR A 144 -10.98 -0.70 24.41
C TYR A 144 -12.39 -1.27 24.16
N GLY A 145 -12.69 -2.48 24.63
CA GLY A 145 -14.00 -3.13 24.44
C GLY A 145 -14.30 -3.47 22.98
N THR A 146 -13.28 -3.71 22.16
CA THR A 146 -13.39 -4.00 20.73
C THR A 146 -12.98 -5.43 20.39
N LEU A 147 -13.41 -5.92 19.23
CA LEU A 147 -13.05 -7.27 18.75
C LEU A 147 -11.69 -7.26 18.05
N ASN A 148 -10.96 -8.36 18.18
CA ASN A 148 -9.74 -8.59 17.42
C ASN A 148 -10.07 -9.19 16.04
N PHE A 149 -9.77 -8.43 14.97
CA PHE A 149 -9.98 -8.86 13.59
C PHE A 149 -8.67 -9.27 12.89
N LYS A 150 -7.59 -9.48 13.64
CA LYS A 150 -6.30 -9.94 13.11
C LYS A 150 -6.32 -11.43 12.85
N VAL A 151 -5.62 -11.83 11.81
CA VAL A 151 -5.36 -13.22 11.43
C VAL A 151 -3.86 -13.38 11.35
N THR A 152 -3.27 -14.10 12.29
CA THR A 152 -1.83 -14.34 12.30
C THR A 152 -1.47 -15.25 11.13
N VAL A 153 -0.41 -14.88 10.41
CA VAL A 153 0.08 -15.62 9.24
C VAL A 153 1.51 -16.05 9.46
N SER A 154 1.86 -17.25 9.00
CA SER A 154 3.24 -17.74 9.13
C SER A 154 4.13 -17.12 8.04
N GLN A 155 5.41 -16.91 8.37
CA GLN A 155 6.39 -16.42 7.38
C GLN A 155 6.47 -17.31 6.14
N THR A 156 6.30 -18.63 6.31
CA THR A 156 6.26 -19.58 5.19
C THR A 156 5.11 -19.28 4.22
N ALA A 157 3.92 -18.95 4.74
CA ALA A 157 2.77 -18.60 3.90
C ALA A 157 2.98 -17.26 3.19
N ILE A 158 3.56 -16.26 3.87
CA ILE A 158 3.91 -14.98 3.27
C ILE A 158 4.91 -15.19 2.13
N ASN A 159 5.98 -15.94 2.35
CA ASN A 159 7.01 -16.22 1.35
C ASN A 159 6.44 -16.95 0.13
N TYR A 160 5.55 -17.92 0.35
CA TYR A 160 4.87 -18.64 -0.72
C TYR A 160 4.05 -17.70 -1.60
N VAL A 161 3.21 -16.85 -0.99
CA VAL A 161 2.38 -15.87 -1.71
C VAL A 161 3.24 -14.81 -2.41
N HIS A 162 4.33 -14.38 -1.78
CA HIS A 162 5.28 -13.46 -2.39
C HIS A 162 5.89 -14.06 -3.67
N GLN A 163 6.43 -15.27 -3.60
CA GLN A 163 7.02 -15.97 -4.77
C GLN A 163 6.00 -16.26 -5.88
N LEU A 164 4.73 -16.46 -5.51
CA LEU A 164 3.67 -16.75 -6.48
C LEU A 164 3.28 -15.54 -7.32
N TYR A 165 3.30 -14.33 -6.73
CA TYR A 165 2.71 -13.13 -7.36
C TYR A 165 3.70 -12.00 -7.62
N VAL A 166 4.91 -12.06 -7.05
CA VAL A 166 5.93 -11.01 -7.19
C VAL A 166 7.19 -11.60 -7.80
N ASP A 167 7.54 -11.09 -8.98
CA ASP A 167 8.82 -11.32 -9.62
C ASP A 167 9.84 -10.31 -9.07
N GLY A 168 10.77 -10.78 -8.24
CA GLY A 168 11.74 -9.91 -7.54
C GLY A 168 12.66 -9.13 -8.49
N ASP A 169 12.88 -9.61 -9.70
CA ASP A 169 13.74 -8.98 -10.70
C ASP A 169 12.97 -8.05 -11.65
N HIS A 170 11.68 -7.80 -11.38
CA HIS A 170 10.86 -6.94 -12.21
C HIS A 170 11.36 -5.49 -12.14
N VAL A 171 11.61 -4.87 -13.30
CA VAL A 171 12.07 -3.47 -13.47
C VAL A 171 11.23 -2.40 -12.77
N VAL A 172 10.05 -2.76 -12.26
CA VAL A 172 9.17 -1.83 -11.54
C VAL A 172 9.74 -1.51 -10.16
N PHE A 173 10.57 -2.40 -9.61
CA PHE A 173 11.24 -2.20 -8.33
C PHE A 173 12.48 -1.30 -8.43
N GLU A 174 12.84 -0.87 -9.64
CA GLU A 174 13.88 0.12 -9.87
C GLU A 174 13.28 1.55 -9.78
N LEU A 175 13.69 2.30 -8.75
CA LEU A 175 13.20 3.67 -8.54
C LEU A 175 13.69 4.61 -9.65
N VAL A 176 14.88 4.34 -10.18
CA VAL A 176 15.52 5.08 -11.27
C VAL A 176 16.04 4.03 -12.26
N PRO A 177 15.85 4.22 -13.57
CA PRO A 177 16.37 3.30 -14.57
C PRO A 177 17.87 3.02 -14.40
N PRO A 178 18.35 1.80 -14.68
CA PRO A 178 19.73 1.38 -14.41
C PRO A 178 20.79 2.23 -15.11
N ALA A 179 20.43 2.87 -16.23
CA ALA A 179 21.30 3.76 -17.00
C ALA A 179 21.95 4.90 -16.17
N LEU A 180 21.42 5.22 -14.99
CA LEU A 180 21.97 6.24 -14.09
C LEU A 180 22.66 5.67 -12.85
N GLY A 181 22.31 4.47 -12.39
CA GLY A 181 22.90 3.85 -11.19
C GLY A 181 24.38 3.49 -11.38
N SER A 182 24.80 3.18 -12.60
CA SER A 182 26.16 2.74 -12.92
C SER A 182 27.20 3.86 -12.96
N ASN A 183 26.79 5.12 -13.07
CA ASN A 183 27.69 6.27 -13.25
C ASN A 183 27.86 7.16 -12.00
N ALA A 184 27.19 6.83 -10.89
CA ALA A 184 27.18 7.67 -9.68
C ALA A 184 28.13 7.22 -8.56
N ILE A 185 28.83 6.07 -8.68
CA ILE A 185 29.75 5.54 -7.64
C ILE A 185 31.19 5.40 -8.18
N SER A 186 31.66 6.42 -8.91
CA SER A 186 33.08 6.61 -9.19
C SER A 186 33.42 8.09 -9.13
N ARG A 187 33.34 8.65 -7.92
CA ARG A 187 34.04 9.87 -7.51
C ARG A 187 34.37 9.79 -6.03
#